data_AF-A0A5B7AID7-F1
#
_entry.id   AF-A0A5B7AID7-F1
#
_cell.length_a   1.000
_cell.length_b   1.000
_cell.length_c   1.000
_cell.angle_alpha   90.00
_cell.angle_beta   90.00
_cell.angle_gamma   90.00
#
_symmetry.space_group_name_H-M   'P 1'
#
loop_
_entity.id
_entity.type
_entity.pdbx_description
1 polymer ?
#
loop_
_entity_poly.entity_id
_entity_poly.type
_entity_poly.pdbx_seq_one_letter_code
_entity_poly.pdbx_strand_id
1 'polypeptide(L)'
;TDRPLIFFFGTSFYNLVNNPKILMAENEQRQAYPLAPANGSARSDKEAGSELSKELRRKKRMKYLKYGVAFAVFQTGIIMIFALTVMKIKTPKFRVRSATLEPFDANGTSFNIKMNAQLGVKNSNFGQFKYDNTTVTFFYRDVPV
;
A
#
# COMPACT_ATOMS: atom_id res chain seq x y z
N THR A 1 -15.44 6.16 -1.25
CA THR A 1 -14.06 6.56 -1.64
C THR A 1 -13.14 5.51 -1.07
N ASP A 2 -12.98 4.43 -1.81
CA ASP A 2 -12.31 3.21 -1.35
C ASP A 2 -10.80 3.40 -1.41
N ARG A 3 -10.24 3.97 -0.34
CA ARG A 3 -8.79 3.98 -0.16
C ARG A 3 -8.36 2.55 0.15
N PRO A 4 -7.40 1.99 -0.60
CA PRO A 4 -7.00 0.60 -0.39
C PRO A 4 -6.42 0.44 1.01
N LEU A 5 -6.74 -0.67 1.67
CA LEU A 5 -6.26 -1.04 3.02
C LEU A 5 -4.74 -0.88 3.19
N ILE A 6 -3.98 -1.00 2.09
CA ILE A 6 -2.52 -0.76 2.06
C ILE A 6 -2.12 0.64 2.57
N PHE A 7 -2.91 1.68 2.26
CA PHE A 7 -2.63 3.04 2.72
C PHE A 7 -2.96 3.22 4.21
N PHE A 8 -3.99 2.55 4.72
CA PHE A 8 -4.32 2.61 6.14
C PHE A 8 -3.27 1.92 7.01
N PHE A 9 -2.82 0.72 6.63
CA PHE A 9 -1.78 0.02 7.38
C PHE A 9 -0.41 0.69 7.29
N GLY A 10 -0.02 1.18 6.11
CA GLY A 10 1.26 1.87 5.94
C GLY A 10 1.36 3.17 6.75
N THR A 11 0.31 4.00 6.72
CA THR A 11 0.30 5.29 7.43
C THR A 11 0.22 5.09 8.94
N SER A 12 -0.56 4.10 9.41
CA SER A 12 -0.69 3.79 10.84
C SER A 12 0.62 3.26 11.43
N PHE A 13 1.30 2.35 10.72
CA PHE A 13 2.60 1.81 11.16
C PHE A 13 3.71 2.86 11.10
N TYR A 14 3.75 3.69 10.05
CA TYR A 14 4.71 4.79 9.93
C TYR A 14 4.56 5.81 11.06
N ASN A 15 3.31 6.17 11.42
CA ASN A 15 3.06 7.06 12.55
C ASN A 15 3.41 6.43 13.90
N LEU A 16 3.22 5.11 14.06
CA LEU A 16 3.56 4.41 15.30
C LEU A 16 5.08 4.33 15.52
N VAL A 17 5.86 4.12 14.46
CA VAL A 17 7.33 4.04 14.53
C VAL A 17 7.96 5.42 14.70
N ASN A 18 7.44 6.45 14.03
CA ASN A 18 8.08 7.77 13.99
C ASN A 18 7.59 8.74 15.06
N ASN A 19 6.58 8.36 15.85
CA ASN A 19 5.99 9.23 16.88
C ASN A 19 5.99 8.55 18.26
N PRO A 20 7.15 8.43 18.92
CA PRO A 20 7.30 7.71 20.19
C PRO A 20 6.48 8.32 21.33
N LYS A 21 6.04 9.58 21.19
CA LYS A 21 5.16 10.26 22.16
C LYS A 21 3.82 9.53 22.37
N ILE A 22 3.29 8.87 21.34
CA ILE A 22 2.02 8.14 21.41
C ILE A 22 2.16 6.90 22.32
N LEU A 23 3.30 6.22 22.26
CA LEU A 23 3.61 5.06 23.13
C LEU A 23 3.84 5.47 24.59
N MET A 24 4.45 6.64 24.81
CA MET A 24 4.74 7.17 26.15
C MET A 24 3.45 7.62 26.84
N ALA A 25 2.58 8.35 26.13
CA ALA A 25 1.31 8.85 26.68
C ALA A 25 0.33 7.73 27.10
N GLU A 26 0.23 6.64 26.33
CA GLU A 26 -0.63 5.50 26.70
C GLU A 26 -0.10 4.76 27.94
N ASN A 27 1.22 4.62 28.07
CA ASN A 27 1.85 3.97 29.23
C ASN A 27 1.77 4.82 30.50
N GLU A 28 1.88 6.15 30.39
CA GLU A 28 1.73 7.09 31.52
C GLU A 28 0.29 7.10 32.05
N GLN A 29 -0.72 7.12 31.16
CA GLN A 29 -2.13 7.00 31.58
C GLN A 29 -2.43 5.65 32.28
N ARG A 30 -1.74 4.57 31.90
CA ARG A 30 -1.88 3.25 32.55
C ARG A 30 -1.22 3.16 33.93
N GLN A 31 -0.31 4.06 34.28
CA GLN A 31 0.41 4.05 35.57
C GLN A 31 -0.28 4.86 36.68
N ALA A 32 -1.32 5.64 36.37
CA ALA A 32 -1.88 6.65 37.29
C ALA A 32 -3.08 6.19 38.15
N TYR A 33 -3.28 4.90 38.44
CA TYR A 33 -4.36 4.47 39.35
C TYR A 33 -3.97 3.32 40.30
N PRO A 34 -3.55 3.63 41.55
CA PRO A 34 -3.50 2.65 42.63
C PRO A 34 -4.63 2.93 43.65
N LEU A 35 -5.62 2.05 43.71
CA LEU A 35 -6.55 1.99 44.85
C LEU A 35 -5.80 1.35 46.04
N ALA A 36 -5.74 2.07 47.16
CA ALA A 36 -5.04 1.65 48.37
C ALA A 36 -5.73 0.46 49.06
N PRO A 37 -4.99 -0.57 49.54
CA PRO A 37 -5.53 -1.54 50.47
C PRO A 37 -5.20 -1.12 51.91
N ALA A 38 -6.24 -0.89 52.71
CA ALA A 38 -6.16 -0.88 54.15
C ALA A 38 -6.05 -2.33 54.68
N ASN A 39 -5.11 -2.54 55.60
CA ASN A 39 -5.05 -3.56 56.66
C ASN A 39 -3.75 -4.40 56.70
N GLY A 40 -3.30 -4.58 57.94
CA GLY A 40 -1.98 -5.06 58.35
C GLY A 40 -1.72 -6.55 58.15
N SER A 41 -0.46 -6.90 58.42
CA SER A 41 0.14 -8.24 58.33
C SER A 41 0.29 -8.82 56.92
N ALA A 42 1.33 -8.38 56.21
CA ALA A 42 1.96 -9.12 55.11
C ALA A 42 3.26 -8.41 54.72
N ARG A 43 4.33 -8.57 55.52
CA ARG A 43 5.64 -7.98 55.18
C ARG A 43 6.59 -8.99 54.52
N SER A 44 6.35 -10.30 54.68
CA SER A 44 7.17 -11.36 54.08
C SER A 44 6.68 -11.79 52.69
N ASP A 45 5.37 -11.81 52.44
CA ASP A 45 4.82 -12.35 51.18
C ASP A 45 4.73 -11.32 50.05
N LYS A 46 4.83 -10.02 50.39
CA LYS A 46 4.81 -8.92 49.40
C LYS A 46 6.06 -8.93 48.52
N GLU A 47 7.21 -9.30 49.08
CA GLU A 47 8.49 -9.30 48.36
C GLU A 47 8.57 -10.53 47.43
N ALA A 48 8.25 -11.72 47.95
CA ALA A 48 8.17 -12.96 47.19
C ALA A 48 7.09 -12.92 46.09
N GLY A 49 5.90 -12.39 46.41
CA GLY A 49 4.82 -12.20 45.43
C GLY A 49 5.16 -11.17 44.36
N SER A 50 5.92 -10.12 44.71
CA SER A 50 6.38 -9.11 43.74
C SER A 50 7.38 -9.70 42.75
N GLU A 51 8.35 -10.50 43.20
CA GLU A 51 9.35 -11.13 42.33
C GLU A 51 8.73 -12.19 41.41
N LEU A 52 7.86 -13.06 41.96
CA LEU A 52 7.08 -14.01 41.16
C LEU A 52 6.19 -13.31 40.13
N SER A 53 5.54 -12.21 40.51
CA SER A 53 4.70 -11.42 39.59
C SER A 53 5.52 -10.73 38.49
N LYS A 54 6.72 -10.22 38.79
CA LYS A 54 7.64 -9.62 37.82
C LYS A 54 8.13 -10.68 36.84
N GLU A 55 8.45 -11.87 37.32
CA GLU A 55 8.93 -12.97 36.50
C GLU A 55 7.81 -13.54 35.60
N LEU A 56 6.59 -13.69 36.14
CA LEU A 56 5.40 -14.05 35.36
C LEU A 56 5.07 -12.99 34.30
N ARG A 57 5.16 -11.69 34.63
CA ARG A 57 4.98 -10.58 33.67
C ARG A 57 6.05 -10.60 32.59
N ARG A 58 7.32 -10.88 32.93
CA ARG A 58 8.41 -10.99 31.97
C ARG A 58 8.22 -12.20 31.03
N LYS A 59 7.83 -13.36 31.57
CA LYS A 59 7.48 -14.56 30.77
C LYS A 59 6.29 -14.30 29.84
N LYS A 60 5.27 -13.55 30.30
CA LYS A 60 4.12 -13.15 29.46
C LYS A 60 4.55 -12.25 28.31
N ARG A 61 5.34 -11.19 28.58
CA ARG A 61 5.88 -10.28 27.54
C ARG A 61 6.74 -11.01 26.52
N MET A 62 7.51 -12.01 26.94
CA MET A 62 8.36 -12.79 26.06
C MET A 62 7.56 -13.70 25.12
N LYS A 63 6.37 -14.18 25.53
CA LYS A 63 5.43 -14.86 24.62
C LYS A 63 4.89 -13.88 23.56
N TYR A 64 4.42 -12.71 23.98
CA TYR A 64 3.91 -11.69 23.05
C TYR A 64 4.98 -11.17 22.07
N LEU A 65 6.23 -11.04 22.51
CA LEU A 65 7.34 -10.68 21.62
C LEU A 65 7.53 -11.71 20.50
N LYS A 66 7.45 -13.01 20.80
CA LYS A 66 7.51 -14.06 19.77
C LYS A 66 6.34 -13.97 18.78
N TYR A 67 5.13 -13.72 19.27
CA TYR A 67 3.96 -13.50 18.40
C TYR A 67 4.08 -12.22 17.56
N GLY A 68 4.65 -11.15 18.10
CA GLY A 68 4.89 -9.91 17.38
C GLY A 68 5.88 -10.09 16.23
N VAL A 69 6.98 -10.82 16.46
CA VAL A 69 7.94 -11.16 15.40
C VAL A 69 7.29 -12.03 14.33
N ALA A 70 6.53 -13.07 14.72
CA ALA A 70 5.82 -13.92 13.76
C ALA A 70 4.78 -13.13 12.95
N PHE A 71 4.04 -12.22 13.58
CA PHE A 71 3.08 -11.34 12.93
C PHE A 71 3.77 -10.39 11.94
N ALA A 72 4.92 -9.82 12.30
CA ALA A 72 5.69 -8.98 11.40
C ALA A 72 6.14 -9.74 10.15
N VAL A 73 6.64 -10.97 10.29
CA VAL A 73 7.03 -11.83 9.14
C VAL A 73 5.82 -12.21 8.28
N PHE A 74 4.68 -12.52 8.89
CA PHE A 74 3.45 -12.79 8.15
C PHE A 74 2.97 -11.55 7.38
N GLN A 75 3.02 -10.39 8.02
CA GLN A 75 2.58 -9.14 7.43
C GLN A 75 3.49 -8.69 6.29
N THR A 76 4.81 -8.87 6.41
CA THR A 76 5.73 -8.59 5.30
C THR A 76 5.46 -9.50 4.11
N GLY A 77 5.14 -10.78 4.32
CA GLY A 77 4.74 -11.71 3.27
C GLY A 77 3.48 -11.24 2.53
N ILE A 78 2.42 -10.87 3.26
CA ILE A 78 1.19 -10.32 2.67
C ILE A 78 1.49 -9.04 1.89
N ILE A 79 2.20 -8.09 2.49
CA ILE A 79 2.57 -6.82 1.83
C ILE A 79 3.39 -7.10 0.56
N MET A 80 4.33 -8.03 0.60
CA MET A 80 5.15 -8.40 -0.55
C MET A 80 4.31 -8.99 -1.69
N ILE A 81 3.39 -9.92 -1.40
CA ILE A 81 2.48 -10.48 -2.41
C ILE A 81 1.57 -9.38 -2.99
N PHE A 82 1.01 -8.52 -2.15
CA PHE A 82 0.17 -7.41 -2.61
C PHE A 82 0.96 -6.40 -3.45
N ALA A 83 2.17 -6.03 -3.04
CA ALA A 83 3.04 -5.18 -3.84
C ALA A 83 3.34 -5.84 -5.20
N LEU A 84 3.70 -7.12 -5.20
CA LEU A 84 4.03 -7.87 -6.41
C LEU A 84 2.82 -8.23 -7.29
N THR A 85 1.58 -8.01 -6.85
CA THR A 85 0.37 -8.29 -7.63
C THR A 85 -0.37 -7.02 -8.02
N VAL A 86 -0.53 -6.09 -7.08
CA VAL A 86 -1.18 -4.78 -7.28
C VAL A 86 -0.23 -3.77 -7.95
N MET A 87 1.05 -3.74 -7.58
CA MET A 87 2.04 -2.84 -8.19
C MET A 87 2.74 -3.44 -9.42
N LYS A 88 2.33 -4.63 -9.91
CA LYS A 88 2.81 -5.11 -11.21
C LYS A 88 2.35 -4.15 -12.30
N ILE A 89 3.29 -3.32 -12.75
CA ILE A 89 3.10 -2.42 -13.88
C ILE A 89 2.88 -3.28 -15.13
N LYS A 90 1.63 -3.43 -15.52
CA LYS A 90 1.18 -3.97 -16.80
C LYS A 90 1.29 -2.90 -17.86
N THR A 91 1.78 -3.27 -19.04
CA THR A 91 1.79 -2.38 -20.19
C THR A 91 0.35 -1.93 -20.52
N PRO A 92 0.08 -0.62 -20.62
CA PRO A 92 -1.25 -0.12 -20.99
C PRO A 92 -1.64 -0.66 -22.36
N LYS A 93 -2.90 -1.07 -22.52
CA LYS A 93 -3.39 -1.65 -23.78
C LYS A 93 -3.85 -0.53 -24.69
N PHE A 94 -3.22 -0.41 -25.86
CA PHE A 94 -3.65 0.48 -26.93
C PHE A 94 -4.68 -0.23 -27.80
N ARG A 95 -5.74 0.49 -28.15
CA ARG A 95 -6.80 0.01 -29.04
C ARG A 95 -7.19 1.11 -30.00
N VAL A 96 -7.28 0.80 -31.29
CA VAL A 96 -7.91 1.69 -32.27
C VAL A 96 -9.42 1.64 -32.03
N ARG A 97 -10.03 2.79 -31.76
CA ARG A 97 -11.47 2.91 -31.52
C ARG A 97 -12.22 3.13 -32.81
N SER A 98 -11.74 4.05 -33.62
CA SER A 98 -12.27 4.34 -34.94
C SER A 98 -11.19 4.98 -35.79
N ALA A 99 -11.32 4.81 -37.09
CA ALA A 99 -10.57 5.53 -38.09
C ALA A 99 -11.58 6.00 -39.12
N THR A 100 -11.74 7.31 -39.26
CA THR A 100 -12.66 7.91 -40.23
C THR A 100 -11.85 8.71 -41.22
N LEU A 101 -12.12 8.47 -42.51
CA LEU A 101 -11.57 9.27 -43.59
C LEU A 101 -12.54 10.42 -43.85
N GLU A 102 -12.02 11.64 -43.90
CA GLU A 102 -12.78 12.76 -44.43
C GLU A 102 -12.98 12.56 -45.94
N PRO A 103 -14.11 13.03 -46.50
CA PRO A 103 -14.31 13.03 -47.95
C PRO A 103 -13.14 13.73 -48.64
N PHE A 104 -12.58 13.08 -49.65
CA PHE A 104 -11.47 13.62 -50.42
C PHE A 104 -11.77 13.47 -51.92
N ASP A 105 -11.39 14.49 -52.68
CA ASP A 105 -11.51 14.49 -54.13
C ASP A 105 -10.18 14.05 -54.75
N ALA A 106 -10.23 12.97 -55.53
CA ALA A 106 -9.07 12.44 -56.25
C ALA A 106 -9.06 12.96 -57.70
N ASN A 107 -8.99 14.29 -57.88
CA ASN A 107 -8.94 14.90 -59.21
C ASN A 107 -7.49 15.17 -59.63
N GLY A 108 -6.82 14.15 -60.18
CA GLY A 108 -5.47 14.24 -60.76
C GLY A 108 -4.50 13.17 -60.24
N THR A 109 -3.20 13.36 -60.48
CA THR A 109 -2.14 12.43 -60.04
C THR A 109 -1.74 12.60 -58.57
N SER A 110 -2.19 13.66 -57.90
CA SER A 110 -1.95 13.93 -56.48
C SER A 110 -3.26 14.20 -55.76
N PHE A 111 -3.44 13.61 -54.58
CA PHE A 111 -4.63 13.80 -53.75
C PHE A 111 -4.21 13.94 -52.28
N ASN A 112 -4.99 14.71 -51.51
CA ASN A 112 -4.80 14.88 -50.08
C ASN A 112 -5.86 14.10 -49.33
N ILE A 113 -5.45 13.25 -48.39
CA ILE A 113 -6.37 12.51 -47.52
C ILE A 113 -6.17 12.98 -46.09
N LYS A 114 -7.28 13.28 -45.41
CA LYS A 114 -7.29 13.55 -43.97
C LYS A 114 -7.97 12.40 -43.24
N MET A 115 -7.22 11.76 -42.34
CA MET A 115 -7.70 10.66 -41.53
C MET A 115 -7.79 11.10 -40.06
N ASN A 116 -8.96 10.90 -39.46
CA ASN A 116 -9.17 11.07 -38.03
C ASN A 116 -9.12 9.70 -37.37
N ALA A 117 -8.00 9.38 -36.71
CA ALA A 117 -7.83 8.15 -35.95
C ALA A 117 -8.05 8.39 -34.45
N GLN A 118 -8.98 7.66 -33.84
CA GLN A 118 -9.19 7.68 -32.40
C GLN A 118 -8.50 6.48 -31.75
N LEU A 119 -7.57 6.75 -30.84
CA LEU A 119 -6.86 5.74 -30.06
C LEU A 119 -7.37 5.74 -28.63
N GLY A 120 -7.78 4.57 -28.16
CA GLY A 120 -8.15 4.32 -26.77
C GLY A 120 -6.98 3.68 -26.02
N VAL A 121 -6.65 4.26 -24.87
CA VAL A 121 -5.62 3.71 -23.98
C VAL A 121 -6.29 3.16 -22.73
N LYS A 122 -6.15 1.85 -22.49
CA LYS A 122 -6.63 1.20 -21.27
C LYS A 122 -5.47 0.99 -20.32
N ASN A 123 -5.39 1.82 -19.27
CA ASN A 123 -4.47 1.62 -18.16
C ASN A 123 -5.06 0.59 -17.19
N SER A 124 -4.45 -0.59 -17.10
CA SER A 124 -4.85 -1.64 -16.16
C SER A 124 -4.07 -1.61 -14.85
N ASN A 125 -3.19 -0.61 -14.68
CA ASN A 125 -2.36 -0.44 -13.48
C ASN A 125 -3.13 0.24 -12.36
N PHE A 126 -2.82 -0.17 -11.14
CA PHE A 126 -3.32 0.49 -9.95
C PHE A 126 -2.48 1.74 -9.66
N GLY A 127 -2.80 2.83 -10.37
CA GLY A 127 -2.11 4.11 -10.26
C GLY A 127 -2.02 4.86 -11.59
N GLN A 128 -1.53 6.10 -11.52
CA GLN A 128 -1.24 6.88 -12.71
C GLN A 128 -0.02 6.26 -13.42
N PHE A 129 -0.20 5.92 -14.70
CA PHE A 129 0.90 5.46 -15.56
C PHE A 129 1.41 6.66 -16.36
N LYS A 130 2.70 6.98 -16.20
CA LYS A 130 3.35 7.99 -17.03
C LYS A 130 3.69 7.38 -18.37
N TYR A 131 3.27 8.03 -19.44
CA TYR A 131 3.61 7.64 -20.80
C TYR A 131 4.86 8.40 -21.23
N ASP A 132 5.85 7.67 -21.68
CA ASP A 132 7.01 8.26 -22.36
C ASP A 132 6.65 8.63 -23.80
N ASN A 133 7.51 9.42 -24.44
CA ASN A 133 7.32 9.82 -25.84
C ASN A 133 7.16 8.57 -26.72
N THR A 134 5.99 8.44 -27.35
CA THR A 134 5.61 7.26 -28.10
C THR A 134 5.29 7.67 -29.54
N THR A 135 5.91 7.00 -30.51
CA THR A 135 5.67 7.23 -31.93
C THR A 135 4.65 6.22 -32.46
N VAL A 136 3.66 6.71 -33.19
CA VAL A 136 2.69 5.89 -33.94
C VAL A 136 3.00 6.07 -35.42
N THR A 137 3.26 4.97 -36.13
CA THR A 137 3.55 4.97 -37.56
C THR A 137 2.35 4.42 -38.32
N PHE A 138 1.92 5.13 -39.36
CA PHE A 138 0.87 4.68 -40.26
C PHE A 138 1.50 4.04 -41.49
N PHE A 139 0.84 3.03 -42.06
CA PHE A 139 1.32 2.31 -43.24
C PHE A 139 0.24 2.27 -44.30
N TYR A 140 0.64 2.49 -45.56
CA TYR A 140 -0.17 2.26 -46.74
C TYR A 140 0.55 1.25 -47.63
N ARG A 141 -0.05 0.06 -47.84
CA ARG A 141 0.57 -1.02 -48.62
C ARG A 141 2.02 -1.31 -48.18
N ASP A 142 2.21 -1.45 -46.88
CA ASP A 142 3.52 -1.71 -46.24
C ASP A 142 4.56 -0.58 -46.36
N VAL A 143 4.17 0.57 -46.91
CA VAL A 143 5.00 1.78 -46.96
C VAL A 143 4.61 2.72 -45.82
N PRO A 144 5.55 3.18 -44.96
CA PRO A 144 5.23 4.15 -43.92
C PRO A 144 4.83 5.50 -44.54
N VAL A 145 3.75 6.09 -44.04
CA VAL A 145 3.18 7.38 -44.49
C VAL A 145 3.08 8.40 -43.37
#